data_AF-A0A661FIX9-F1
#
_entry.id   AF-A0A661FIX9-F1
#
_cell.length_a   1.000
_cell.length_b   1.000
_cell.length_c   1.000
_cell.angle_alpha   90.00
_cell.angle_beta   90.00
_cell.angle_gamma   90.00
#
_symmetry.space_group_name_H-M   'P 1'
#
loop_
_entity.id
_entity.type
_entity.pdbx_description
1 polymer ?
#
loop_
_entity_poly.entity_id
_entity_poly.type
_entity_poly.pdbx_seq_one_letter_code
_entity_poly.pdbx_strand_id
1 'polypeptide(L)'
;MHNWSSTIRISGTVITMMALVMTAGCETTSDWLHGRKTADADDIVLSAPDVSQYINELYALASGDPATQAEIYADAEAAAMLTPGASTELRYALVVATPGHSESDSAKGQSLLRDVLAQKEMMNSAEIELATIYLSNVEARYVLETEAQRLRGESSRAATTEEAAIAQRIARVETENRQLRESLADAEAKLEAITSIERSIREQSEN
;
A
#
# COMPACT_ATOMS: atom_id res chain seq x y z
N MET A 1 -38.42 6.82 52.28
CA MET A 1 -38.47 8.25 51.93
C MET A 1 -38.61 8.36 50.42
N HIS A 2 -39.69 9.01 49.99
CA HIS A 2 -40.02 9.53 48.66
C HIS A 2 -39.98 8.59 47.44
N ASN A 3 -41.11 7.89 47.32
CA ASN A 3 -41.81 7.56 46.09
C ASN A 3 -42.09 8.84 45.26
N TRP A 4 -41.97 8.78 43.93
CA TRP A 4 -42.92 9.50 43.08
C TRP A 4 -43.12 8.82 41.73
N SER A 5 -44.23 8.10 41.64
CA SER A 5 -44.94 7.84 40.38
C SER A 5 -45.53 9.14 39.85
N SER A 6 -45.39 9.41 38.55
CA SER A 6 -46.45 10.07 37.76
C SER A 6 -46.30 9.73 36.28
N THR A 7 -47.26 8.93 35.84
CA THR A 7 -47.74 8.72 34.49
C THR A 7 -48.00 10.02 33.74
N ILE A 8 -47.67 10.10 32.45
CA ILE A 8 -48.46 10.80 31.42
C ILE A 8 -48.30 10.01 30.11
N ARG A 9 -49.39 9.36 29.68
CA ARG A 9 -49.61 8.92 28.29
C ARG A 9 -50.50 9.97 27.65
N ILE A 10 -50.04 10.67 26.62
CA ILE A 10 -50.90 11.44 25.71
C ILE A 10 -50.44 11.14 24.28
N SER A 11 -51.31 10.43 23.57
CA SER A 11 -51.28 10.25 22.13
C SER A 11 -51.45 11.57 21.39
N GLY A 12 -50.92 11.67 20.17
CA GLY A 12 -51.42 12.62 19.18
C GLY A 12 -50.34 13.47 18.53
N THR A 13 -49.79 12.97 17.43
CA THR A 13 -49.49 13.71 16.20
C THR A 13 -49.48 15.24 16.28
N VAL A 14 -48.28 15.84 16.28
CA VAL A 14 -48.04 17.13 15.61
C VAL A 14 -46.72 17.03 14.87
N ILE A 15 -46.85 16.81 13.56
CA ILE A 15 -45.86 17.09 12.53
C ILE A 15 -45.59 18.60 12.57
N THR A 16 -44.36 19.06 12.80
CA THR A 16 -43.74 20.14 12.01
C THR A 16 -42.29 20.42 12.43
N MET A 17 -41.39 20.29 11.44
CA MET A 17 -40.40 21.31 11.09
C MET A 17 -39.26 21.62 12.07
N MET A 18 -38.20 20.80 12.04
CA MET A 18 -36.83 21.31 12.21
C MET A 18 -35.77 20.32 11.68
N ALA A 19 -35.81 19.99 10.38
CA ALA A 19 -34.68 19.39 9.69
C ALA A 19 -33.74 20.51 9.22
N LEU A 20 -32.86 20.91 10.13
CA LEU A 20 -31.82 21.91 9.92
C LEU A 20 -30.66 21.27 9.14
N VAL A 21 -30.42 21.77 7.92
CA VAL A 21 -29.11 22.06 7.32
C VAL A 21 -28.10 20.90 7.21
N MET A 22 -28.00 20.27 6.02
CA MET A 22 -26.81 19.53 5.55
C MET A 22 -26.81 19.32 4.00
N THR A 23 -27.16 20.31 3.17
CA THR A 23 -27.03 20.16 1.69
C THR A 23 -26.70 21.47 0.96
N ALA A 24 -25.61 22.13 1.34
CA ALA A 24 -25.00 23.16 0.50
C ALA A 24 -23.49 23.01 0.54
N GLY A 25 -22.93 22.32 -0.46
CA GLY A 25 -21.49 22.08 -0.55
C GLY A 25 -21.00 21.31 -1.78
N CYS A 26 -21.83 21.07 -2.80
CA CYS A 26 -21.42 20.35 -4.02
C CYS A 26 -21.32 21.22 -5.29
N GLU A 27 -21.35 22.55 -5.20
CA GLU A 27 -21.31 23.39 -6.41
C GLU A 27 -19.95 24.06 -6.70
N THR A 28 -18.91 23.83 -5.88
CA THR A 28 -17.61 24.51 -6.06
C THR A 28 -16.51 23.62 -6.65
N THR A 29 -16.73 22.33 -6.88
CA THR A 29 -15.70 21.44 -7.46
C THR A 29 -15.70 21.41 -8.99
N SER A 30 -16.76 21.89 -9.66
CA SER A 30 -16.83 21.94 -11.13
C SER A 30 -15.97 23.04 -11.73
N ASP A 31 -15.79 24.16 -11.03
CA ASP A 31 -15.03 25.32 -11.49
C ASP A 31 -13.50 25.10 -11.45
N TRP A 32 -13.02 24.17 -10.62
CA TRP A 32 -11.60 23.76 -10.63
C TRP A 32 -11.29 22.82 -11.81
N LEU A 33 -12.25 21.99 -12.21
CA LEU A 33 -12.09 21.03 -13.31
C LEU A 33 -12.16 21.68 -14.69
N HIS A 34 -12.85 22.82 -14.80
CA HIS A 34 -13.00 23.57 -16.04
C HIS A 34 -12.00 24.71 -16.03
N GLY A 35 -10.78 24.42 -16.49
CA GLY A 35 -9.69 25.39 -16.61
C GLY A 35 -10.19 26.73 -17.16
N ARG A 36 -9.89 27.80 -16.41
CA ARG A 36 -10.23 29.18 -16.74
C ARG A 36 -9.68 29.50 -18.14
N LYS A 37 -10.55 29.58 -19.15
CA LYS A 37 -10.21 30.05 -20.49
C LYS A 37 -9.67 31.48 -20.39
N THR A 38 -8.35 31.63 -20.43
CA THR A 38 -7.73 32.91 -20.74
C THR A 38 -7.96 33.19 -22.22
N ALA A 39 -8.67 34.28 -22.48
CA ALA A 39 -8.85 34.82 -23.82
C ALA A 39 -7.48 35.25 -24.39
N ASP A 40 -7.28 34.94 -25.67
CA ASP A 40 -6.23 35.39 -26.59
C ASP A 40 -4.77 35.36 -26.08
N ALA A 41 -4.05 34.34 -26.55
CA ALA A 41 -2.68 34.54 -27.03
C ALA A 41 -2.55 33.73 -28.32
N ASP A 42 -2.95 34.35 -29.43
CA ASP A 42 -2.48 34.01 -30.77
C ASP A 42 -1.00 34.47 -30.84
N ASP A 43 -0.13 33.77 -30.12
CA ASP A 43 1.32 33.85 -30.29
C ASP A 43 1.77 32.47 -30.76
N ILE A 44 2.04 32.38 -32.06
CA ILE A 44 2.62 31.22 -32.70
C ILE A 44 4.07 31.12 -32.17
N VAL A 45 4.21 30.53 -30.98
CA VAL A 45 5.50 30.02 -30.50
C VAL A 45 5.78 28.76 -31.31
N LEU A 46 6.57 28.95 -32.36
CA LEU A 46 7.10 27.88 -33.18
C LEU A 46 7.83 26.84 -32.30
N SER A 47 7.32 25.61 -32.27
CA SER A 47 8.02 24.37 -31.85
C SER A 47 8.06 23.96 -30.36
N ALA A 48 7.15 24.41 -29.50
CA ALA A 48 6.95 23.71 -28.22
C ALA A 48 6.02 22.49 -28.42
N PRO A 49 6.34 21.29 -27.89
CA PRO A 49 5.40 20.17 -27.89
C PRO A 49 4.10 20.57 -27.19
N ASP A 50 2.97 20.24 -27.81
CA ASP A 50 1.68 20.39 -27.16
C ASP A 50 1.56 19.38 -26.01
N VAL A 51 0.97 19.78 -24.89
CA VAL A 51 0.81 18.93 -23.71
C VAL A 51 0.07 17.63 -24.04
N SER A 52 -0.84 17.67 -25.02
CA SER A 52 -1.53 16.49 -25.53
C SER A 52 -0.59 15.39 -26.02
N GLN A 53 0.59 15.75 -26.55
CA GLN A 53 1.58 14.77 -26.99
C GLN A 53 2.10 13.94 -25.80
N TYR A 54 2.48 14.59 -24.69
CA TYR A 54 2.91 13.90 -23.48
C TYR A 54 1.79 13.01 -22.95
N ILE A 55 0.56 13.52 -22.84
CA ILE A 55 -0.57 12.74 -22.29
C ILE A 55 -0.90 11.52 -23.16
N ASN A 56 -0.88 11.66 -24.49
CA ASN A 56 -1.12 10.54 -25.39
C ASN A 56 -0.02 9.47 -25.28
N GLU A 57 1.23 9.89 -25.14
CA GLU A 57 2.35 8.99 -24.90
C GLU A 57 2.23 8.28 -23.55
N LEU A 58 1.87 8.99 -22.48
CA LEU A 58 1.62 8.40 -21.17
C LEU A 58 0.47 7.41 -21.19
N TYR A 59 -0.58 7.68 -21.98
CA TYR A 59 -1.66 6.73 -22.20
C TYR A 59 -1.17 5.47 -22.95
N ALA A 60 -0.36 5.65 -24.00
CA ALA A 60 0.23 4.53 -24.74
C ALA A 60 1.18 3.70 -23.88
N LEU A 61 1.96 4.35 -23.01
CA LEU A 61 2.82 3.70 -22.03
C LEU A 61 2.01 2.89 -21.00
N ALA A 62 0.93 3.49 -20.47
CA ALA A 62 0.10 2.84 -19.46
C ALA A 62 -0.77 1.69 -20.01
N SER A 63 -1.15 1.75 -21.29
CA SER A 63 -2.03 0.76 -21.94
C SER A 63 -1.32 -0.22 -22.88
N GLY A 64 -0.05 0.05 -23.20
CA GLY A 64 0.78 -0.75 -24.11
C GLY A 64 1.23 -2.07 -23.51
N ASP A 65 1.74 -2.95 -24.37
CA ASP A 65 2.39 -4.18 -23.94
C ASP A 65 3.83 -3.91 -23.45
N PRO A 66 4.48 -4.87 -22.76
CA PRO A 66 5.83 -4.65 -22.22
C PRO A 66 6.89 -4.26 -23.26
N ALA A 67 6.73 -4.71 -24.52
CA ALA A 67 7.64 -4.34 -25.60
C ALA A 67 7.48 -2.86 -25.98
N THR A 68 6.25 -2.41 -26.17
CA THR A 68 5.91 -1.00 -26.45
C THR A 68 6.37 -0.09 -25.30
N GLN A 69 6.16 -0.52 -24.06
CA GLN A 69 6.61 0.23 -22.88
C GLN A 69 8.13 0.42 -22.85
N ALA A 70 8.90 -0.63 -23.16
CA ALA A 70 10.35 -0.56 -23.22
C ALA A 70 10.84 0.33 -24.37
N GLU A 71 10.15 0.30 -25.52
CA GLU A 71 10.46 1.18 -26.67
C GLU A 71 10.22 2.65 -26.33
N ILE A 72 9.07 2.97 -25.74
CA ILE A 72 8.73 4.34 -25.30
C ILE A 72 9.76 4.85 -24.30
N TYR A 73 10.13 4.03 -23.31
CA TYR A 73 11.16 4.39 -22.34
C TYR A 73 12.51 4.65 -23.01
N ALA A 74 12.98 3.72 -23.84
CA ALA A 74 14.28 3.83 -24.48
C ALA A 74 14.36 5.04 -25.42
N ASP A 75 13.28 5.34 -26.14
CA ASP A 75 13.20 6.51 -27.01
C ASP A 75 13.18 7.82 -26.21
N ALA A 76 12.42 7.89 -25.12
CA ALA A 76 12.39 9.06 -24.25
C ALA A 76 13.77 9.32 -23.61
N GLU A 77 14.44 8.27 -23.13
CA GLU A 77 15.81 8.34 -22.59
C GLU A 77 16.81 8.80 -23.65
N ALA A 78 16.77 8.18 -24.84
CA ALA A 78 17.65 8.54 -25.93
C ALA A 78 17.45 9.98 -26.38
N ALA A 79 16.20 10.47 -26.45
CA ALA A 79 15.90 11.85 -26.79
C ALA A 79 16.54 12.84 -25.79
N ALA A 80 16.39 12.59 -24.49
CA ALA A 80 16.98 13.41 -23.45
C ALA A 80 18.52 13.36 -23.44
N MET A 81 19.12 12.22 -23.76
CA MET A 81 20.58 12.06 -23.81
C MET A 81 21.21 12.67 -25.07
N LEU A 82 20.59 12.48 -26.23
CA LEU A 82 21.16 12.89 -27.51
C LEU A 82 20.92 14.37 -27.81
N THR A 83 19.77 14.90 -27.39
CA THR A 83 19.41 16.30 -27.59
C THR A 83 18.87 16.90 -26.28
N PRO A 84 19.74 17.19 -25.29
CA PRO A 84 19.30 17.72 -24.01
C PRO A 84 18.53 19.03 -24.18
N GLY A 85 17.38 19.12 -23.52
CA GLY A 85 16.46 20.24 -23.61
C GLY A 85 15.26 20.05 -22.68
N ALA A 86 14.61 21.15 -22.30
CA ALA A 86 13.56 21.13 -21.27
C ALA A 86 12.39 20.19 -21.63
N SER A 87 12.00 20.12 -22.91
CA SER A 87 10.92 19.25 -23.39
C SER A 87 11.30 17.77 -23.43
N THR A 88 12.51 17.43 -23.88
CA THR A 88 13.01 16.04 -23.90
C THR A 88 13.28 15.53 -22.50
N GLU A 89 13.79 16.38 -21.61
CA GLU A 89 13.97 16.05 -20.19
C GLU A 89 12.63 15.88 -19.48
N LEU A 90 11.65 16.75 -19.74
CA LEU A 90 10.29 16.60 -19.22
C LEU A 90 9.66 15.29 -19.69
N ARG A 91 9.74 14.97 -20.99
CA ARG A 91 9.23 13.72 -21.55
C ARG A 91 9.79 12.51 -20.81
N TYR A 92 11.12 12.46 -20.69
CA TYR A 92 11.80 11.37 -20.00
C TYR A 92 11.39 11.29 -18.52
N ALA A 93 11.33 12.43 -17.82
CA ALA A 93 10.92 12.50 -16.43
C ALA A 93 9.49 11.97 -16.21
N LEU A 94 8.55 12.33 -17.10
CA LEU A 94 7.18 11.84 -17.05
C LEU A 94 7.09 10.34 -17.30
N VAL A 95 7.84 9.81 -18.29
CA VAL A 95 7.88 8.38 -18.59
C VAL A 95 8.43 7.60 -17.38
N VAL A 96 9.59 7.97 -16.85
CA VAL A 96 10.21 7.31 -15.68
C VAL A 96 9.28 7.32 -14.45
N ALA A 97 8.56 8.42 -14.26
CA ALA A 97 7.65 8.62 -13.13
C ALA A 97 6.31 7.87 -13.27
N THR A 98 5.96 7.44 -14.48
CA THR A 98 4.71 6.73 -14.75
C THR A 98 4.81 5.29 -14.24
N PRO A 99 3.87 4.81 -13.42
CA PRO A 99 3.89 3.44 -12.93
C PRO A 99 3.40 2.45 -13.99
N GLY A 100 3.78 1.19 -13.82
CA GLY A 100 3.17 0.08 -14.55
C GLY A 100 4.03 -0.50 -15.68
N HIS A 101 5.31 -0.13 -15.74
CA HIS A 101 6.31 -0.74 -16.62
C HIS A 101 7.59 -1.09 -15.85
N SER A 102 8.49 -1.90 -16.44
CA SER A 102 9.69 -2.40 -15.74
C SER A 102 10.63 -1.28 -15.29
N GLU A 103 10.76 -0.25 -16.11
CA GLU A 103 11.69 0.87 -15.89
C GLU A 103 11.10 2.00 -15.04
N SER A 104 9.89 1.84 -14.48
CA SER A 104 9.26 2.89 -13.68
C SER A 104 9.98 3.03 -12.34
N ASP A 105 10.38 4.25 -11.99
CA ASP A 105 11.05 4.57 -10.74
C ASP A 105 10.55 5.92 -10.20
N SER A 106 9.74 5.86 -9.15
CA SER A 106 9.15 7.06 -8.52
C SER A 106 10.21 7.99 -7.95
N ALA A 107 11.33 7.49 -7.42
CA ALA A 107 12.39 8.31 -6.84
C ALA A 107 13.19 9.04 -7.92
N LYS A 108 13.58 8.31 -8.98
CA LYS A 108 14.26 8.88 -10.14
C LYS A 108 13.38 9.90 -10.85
N GLY A 109 12.11 9.55 -11.08
CA GLY A 109 11.12 10.45 -11.68
C GLY A 109 10.93 11.74 -10.88
N GLN A 110 10.85 11.65 -9.55
CA GLN A 110 10.78 12.82 -8.66
C GLN A 110 12.01 13.73 -8.82
N SER A 111 13.21 13.17 -8.86
CA SER A 111 14.44 13.94 -9.04
C SER A 111 14.44 14.66 -10.38
N LEU A 112 14.18 13.94 -11.47
CA LEU A 112 14.16 14.49 -12.82
C LEU A 112 13.11 15.61 -12.97
N LEU A 113 11.91 15.44 -12.41
CA LEU A 113 10.87 16.46 -12.46
C LEU A 113 11.27 17.73 -11.69
N ARG A 114 12.00 17.61 -10.58
CA ARG A 114 12.54 18.77 -9.85
C ARG A 114 13.62 19.48 -10.65
N ASP A 115 14.50 18.73 -11.31
CA ASP A 115 15.56 19.29 -12.16
C ASP A 115 14.98 20.02 -13.38
N VAL A 116 13.93 19.47 -13.98
CA VAL A 116 13.17 20.11 -15.07
C VAL A 116 12.50 21.40 -14.58
N LEU A 117 11.81 21.37 -13.43
CA LEU A 117 11.14 22.55 -12.86
C LEU A 117 12.13 23.64 -12.41
N ALA A 118 13.39 23.30 -12.13
CA ALA A 118 14.45 24.28 -11.90
C ALA A 118 14.79 25.09 -13.16
N GLN A 119 14.47 24.57 -14.35
CA GLN A 119 14.70 25.18 -15.66
C GLN A 119 13.42 25.79 -16.28
N LYS A 120 12.42 26.12 -15.45
CA LYS A 120 11.10 26.62 -15.89
C LYS A 120 11.11 27.79 -16.90
N GLU A 121 12.18 28.58 -16.95
CA GLU A 121 12.33 29.70 -17.90
C GLU A 121 12.42 29.22 -19.36
N MET A 122 12.80 27.96 -19.57
CA MET A 122 12.93 27.30 -20.88
C MET A 122 11.67 26.51 -21.27
N MET A 123 10.62 26.55 -20.46
CA MET A 123 9.40 25.76 -20.61
C MET A 123 8.19 26.65 -20.87
N ASN A 124 7.17 26.11 -21.53
CA ASN A 124 5.89 26.80 -21.64
C ASN A 124 5.04 26.64 -20.36
N SER A 125 4.02 27.49 -20.18
CA SER A 125 3.18 27.49 -18.98
C SER A 125 2.47 26.14 -18.74
N ALA A 126 2.04 25.48 -19.81
CA ALA A 126 1.32 24.22 -19.71
C ALA A 126 2.24 23.06 -19.30
N GLU A 127 3.49 23.05 -19.76
CA GLU A 127 4.52 22.11 -19.34
C GLU A 127 4.91 22.29 -17.87
N ILE A 128 5.02 23.54 -17.41
CA ILE A 128 5.29 23.85 -16.00
C ILE A 128 4.15 23.33 -15.11
N GLU A 129 2.90 23.56 -15.49
CA GLU A 129 1.72 23.08 -14.77
C GLU A 129 1.68 21.55 -14.75
N LEU A 130 1.87 20.90 -15.91
CA LEU A 130 1.93 19.45 -16.02
C LEU A 130 3.01 18.87 -15.10
N ALA A 131 4.24 19.37 -15.19
CA ALA A 131 5.36 18.90 -14.39
C ALA A 131 5.12 19.10 -12.88
N THR A 132 4.51 20.22 -12.49
CA THR A 132 4.17 20.51 -11.08
C THR A 132 3.14 19.53 -10.53
N ILE A 133 2.07 19.27 -11.28
CA ILE A 133 1.01 18.33 -10.90
C ILE A 133 1.60 16.91 -10.82
N TYR A 134 2.40 16.52 -11.82
CA TYR A 134 3.00 15.20 -11.87
C TYR A 134 4.00 14.99 -10.73
N LEU A 135 4.84 16.00 -10.42
CA LEU A 135 5.74 15.95 -9.29
C LEU A 135 4.96 15.73 -7.99
N SER A 136 3.93 16.53 -7.70
CA SER A 136 3.10 16.36 -6.50
C SER A 136 2.51 14.95 -6.39
N ASN A 137 2.04 14.38 -7.50
CA ASN A 137 1.52 13.01 -7.53
C ASN A 137 2.61 11.98 -7.20
N VAL A 138 3.78 12.09 -7.80
CA VAL A 138 4.92 11.20 -7.58
C VAL A 138 5.43 11.29 -6.15
N GLU A 139 5.50 12.49 -5.57
CA GLU A 139 5.91 12.69 -4.18
C GLU A 139 4.97 11.98 -3.20
N ALA A 140 3.66 12.17 -3.37
CA ALA A 140 2.66 11.50 -2.55
C ALA A 140 2.75 9.96 -2.70
N ARG A 141 2.94 9.48 -3.93
CA ARG A 141 3.07 8.04 -4.20
C ARG A 141 4.35 7.44 -3.64
N TYR A 142 5.48 8.12 -3.76
CA TYR A 142 6.77 7.66 -3.22
C TYR A 142 6.71 7.47 -1.71
N VAL A 143 6.04 8.38 -0.98
CA VAL A 143 5.81 8.23 0.47
C VAL A 143 4.98 6.97 0.76
N LEU A 144 3.93 6.71 -0.03
CA LEU A 144 3.09 5.51 0.14
C LEU A 144 3.85 4.22 -0.18
N GLU A 145 4.67 4.22 -1.24
CA GLU A 145 5.46 3.06 -1.68
C GLU A 145 6.52 2.69 -0.63
N THR A 146 7.23 3.68 -0.09
CA THR A 146 8.23 3.49 0.96
C THR A 146 7.62 2.96 2.25
N GLU A 147 6.47 3.51 2.66
CA GLU A 147 5.73 3.05 3.84
C GLU A 147 5.18 1.63 3.64
N ALA A 148 4.62 1.33 2.46
CA ALA A 148 4.16 -0.01 2.14
C ALA A 148 5.31 -1.04 2.19
N GLN A 149 6.49 -0.66 1.69
CA GLN A 149 7.67 -1.52 1.76
C GLN A 149 8.15 -1.74 3.20
N ARG A 150 8.13 -0.69 4.04
CA ARG A 150 8.43 -0.79 5.46
C ARG A 150 7.49 -1.76 6.18
N LEU A 151 6.18 -1.58 6.00
CA LEU A 151 5.15 -2.43 6.62
C LEU A 151 5.25 -3.89 6.18
N ARG A 152 5.53 -4.16 4.89
CA ARG A 152 5.76 -5.53 4.39
C ARG A 152 7.00 -6.15 5.04
N GLY A 153 8.09 -5.39 5.17
CA GLY A 153 9.31 -5.85 5.84
C GLY A 153 9.07 -6.20 7.31
N GLU A 154 8.31 -5.37 8.03
CA GLU A 154 7.94 -5.62 9.43
C GLU A 154 7.03 -6.84 9.58
N SER A 155 6.00 -6.96 8.73
CA SER A 155 5.10 -8.11 8.73
C SER A 155 5.84 -9.42 8.45
N SER A 156 6.75 -9.44 7.47
CA SER A 156 7.57 -10.63 7.16
C SER A 156 8.48 -11.03 8.32
N ARG A 157 9.11 -10.07 9.00
CA ARG A 157 9.93 -10.34 10.19
C ARG A 157 9.12 -10.84 11.38
N ALA A 158 7.93 -10.27 11.59
CA ALA A 158 7.03 -10.71 12.64
C ALA A 158 6.58 -12.17 12.40
N ALA A 159 6.16 -12.49 11.16
CA ALA A 159 5.75 -13.84 10.78
C ALA A 159 6.88 -14.86 10.98
N THR A 160 8.09 -14.57 10.51
CA THR A 160 9.25 -15.46 10.70
C THR A 160 9.62 -15.66 12.18
N THR A 161 9.50 -14.61 12.99
CA THR A 161 9.74 -14.71 14.44
C THR A 161 8.67 -15.54 15.14
N GLU A 162 7.40 -15.37 14.76
CA GLU A 162 6.29 -16.14 15.28
C GLU A 162 6.41 -17.63 14.92
N GLU A 163 6.72 -17.94 13.65
CA GLU A 163 6.99 -19.30 13.19
C GLU A 163 8.11 -19.97 13.98
N ALA A 164 9.22 -19.26 14.21
CA ALA A 164 10.34 -19.77 15.00
C ALA A 164 9.95 -20.03 16.46
N ALA A 165 9.18 -19.13 17.07
CA ALA A 165 8.69 -19.30 18.45
C ALA A 165 7.72 -20.48 18.58
N ILE A 166 6.83 -20.67 17.60
CA ILE A 166 5.91 -21.81 17.55
C ILE A 166 6.70 -23.11 17.39
N ALA A 167 7.66 -23.18 16.46
CA ALA A 167 8.51 -24.34 16.25
C ALA A 167 9.27 -24.73 17.52
N GLN A 168 9.84 -23.75 18.24
CA GLN A 168 10.51 -23.99 19.51
C GLN A 168 9.56 -24.55 20.58
N ARG A 169 8.34 -24.02 20.65
CA ARG A 169 7.32 -24.52 21.58
C ARG A 169 6.89 -25.95 21.26
N ILE A 170 6.72 -26.28 19.98
CA ILE A 170 6.42 -27.65 19.53
C ILE A 170 7.55 -28.60 19.92
N ALA A 171 8.80 -28.27 19.61
CA ALA A 171 9.95 -29.11 19.94
C ALA A 171 10.09 -29.35 21.47
N ARG A 172 9.77 -28.33 22.27
CA ARG A 172 9.71 -28.47 23.73
C ARG A 172 8.60 -29.43 24.16
N VAL A 173 7.38 -29.25 23.67
CA VAL A 173 6.24 -30.12 23.99
C VAL A 173 6.47 -31.56 23.55
N GLU A 174 7.09 -31.77 22.39
CA GLU A 174 7.47 -33.11 21.91
C GLU A 174 8.50 -33.79 22.83
N THR A 175 9.47 -33.03 23.31
CA THR A 175 10.48 -33.54 24.25
C THR A 175 9.85 -33.89 25.60
N GLU A 176 8.98 -33.05 26.14
CA GLU A 176 8.23 -33.33 27.37
C GLU A 176 7.32 -34.57 27.17
N ASN A 177 6.67 -34.71 26.01
CA ASN A 177 5.84 -35.88 25.71
C ASN A 177 6.66 -37.19 25.72
N ARG A 178 7.87 -37.18 25.16
CA ARG A 178 8.77 -38.35 25.19
C ARG A 178 9.16 -38.71 26.62
N GLN A 179 9.58 -37.72 27.41
CA GLN A 179 9.95 -37.92 28.81
C GLN A 179 8.80 -38.47 29.65
N LEU A 180 7.58 -37.95 29.46
CA LEU A 180 6.40 -38.45 30.16
C LEU A 180 6.09 -39.90 29.77
N ARG A 181 6.23 -40.28 28.50
CA ARG A 181 6.06 -41.67 28.05
C ARG A 181 7.08 -42.61 28.66
N GLU A 182 8.35 -42.20 28.75
CA GLU A 182 9.39 -42.96 29.42
C GLU A 182 9.07 -43.14 30.91
N SER A 183 8.67 -42.07 31.60
CA SER A 183 8.30 -42.13 33.01
C SER A 183 7.08 -43.03 33.29
N LEU A 184 6.13 -43.07 32.34
CA LEU A 184 4.97 -43.95 32.42
C LEU A 184 5.38 -45.41 32.29
N ALA A 185 6.22 -45.73 31.28
CA ALA A 185 6.72 -47.09 31.07
C ALA A 185 7.52 -47.59 32.28
N ASP A 186 8.37 -46.75 32.88
CA ASP A 186 9.11 -47.09 34.11
C ASP A 186 8.19 -47.33 35.30
N ALA A 187 7.12 -46.55 35.45
CA ALA A 187 6.13 -46.74 36.51
C ALA A 187 5.33 -48.04 36.32
N GLU A 188 4.91 -48.34 35.09
CA GLU A 188 4.23 -49.58 34.73
C GLU A 188 5.11 -50.81 35.01
N ALA A 189 6.38 -50.77 34.61
CA ALA A 189 7.34 -51.84 34.89
C ALA A 189 7.54 -52.08 36.40
N LYS A 190 7.57 -51.02 37.21
CA LYS A 190 7.63 -51.13 38.68
C LYS A 190 6.38 -51.77 39.26
N LEU A 191 5.19 -51.43 38.77
CA LEU A 191 3.92 -52.03 39.20
C LEU A 191 3.84 -53.51 38.84
N GLU A 192 4.31 -53.89 37.66
CA GLU A 192 4.38 -55.29 37.23
C GLU A 192 5.33 -56.09 38.13
N ALA A 193 6.50 -55.54 38.46
CA ALA A 193 7.44 -56.17 39.38
C ALA A 193 6.82 -56.41 40.78
N ILE A 194 6.13 -55.42 41.34
CA ILE A 194 5.42 -55.56 42.64
C ILE A 194 4.36 -56.66 42.54
N THR A 195 3.56 -56.64 41.47
CA THR A 195 2.51 -57.66 41.24
C THR A 195 3.09 -59.06 41.14
N SER A 196 4.24 -59.22 40.48
CA SER A 196 4.95 -60.49 40.38
C SER A 196 5.47 -60.96 41.74
N ILE A 197 5.99 -60.05 42.57
CA ILE A 197 6.43 -60.36 43.93
C ILE A 197 5.24 -60.80 44.78
N GLU A 198 4.13 -60.06 44.77
CA GLU A 198 2.91 -60.41 45.51
C GLU A 198 2.39 -61.80 45.13
N ARG A 199 2.39 -62.13 43.83
CA ARG A 199 2.01 -63.46 43.34
C ARG A 199 2.95 -64.54 43.90
N SER A 200 4.27 -64.33 43.80
CA SER A 200 5.26 -65.29 44.30
C SER A 200 5.16 -65.52 45.83
N ILE A 201 4.84 -64.49 46.61
CA ILE A 201 4.64 -64.59 48.05
C ILE A 201 3.38 -65.40 48.36
N ARG A 202 2.28 -65.17 47.63
CA ARG A 202 1.03 -65.92 47.81
C ARG A 202 1.24 -67.41 47.51
N GLU A 203 1.92 -67.73 46.42
CA GLU A 203 2.27 -69.11 46.04
C GLU A 203 3.19 -69.80 47.06
N GLN A 204 4.10 -69.06 47.71
CA GLN A 204 4.92 -69.58 48.81
C GLN A 204 4.14 -69.81 50.10
N SER A 205 3.09 -69.03 50.37
CA SER A 205 2.26 -69.18 51.57
C SER A 205 1.21 -70.29 51.48
N GLU A 206 0.90 -70.76 50.27
CA GLU A 206 -0.07 -71.84 50.01
C GLU A 206 0.57 -73.24 49.95
N ASN A 207 1.91 -73.32 49.96
CA ASN A 207 2.71 -74.56 50.09
C ASN A 207 3.19 -74.77 51.53
#